data_AF-A0A662TPR8-F1
#
_entry.id   AF-A0A662TPR8-F1
#
_cell.length_a   1.000
_cell.length_b   1.000
_cell.length_c   1.000
_cell.angle_alpha   90.00
_cell.angle_beta   90.00
_cell.angle_gamma   90.00
#
_symmetry.space_group_name_H-M   'P 1'
#
loop_
_entity.id
_entity.type
_entity.pdbx_description
1 polymer ?
#
loop_
_entity_poly.entity_id
_entity_poly.type
_entity_poly.pdbx_seq_one_letter_code
_entity_poly.pdbx_strand_id
1 'polypeptide(L)'
;MKFVTEIKDPVHGYIPISDCERDIIDTLPVQRLRFIKQLAGAEYTYPGADHSRFCHSVGVMHLAGKFAERLYSLGEIEEDFIQMLRLAGLLHDVGHGPFSHNYEELLYEKRKLTHEDIGQRVVAKSEIADKLSDHGFNPREISTLAVGRNKKLPTYVNQVIAGIFDADKIDYLLRDSYFTGVEYGRQVDAYRIINSTVVVDTHLAVKQAALPSIESFFIARYEMFKAVYYHRSVRSAEI
;
A
#
# COMPACT_ATOMS: atom_id res chain seq x y z
N MET A 1 6.19 -10.76 -17.37
CA MET A 1 6.91 -10.68 -16.06
C MET A 1 7.37 -12.07 -15.61
N LYS A 2 8.62 -12.24 -15.12
CA LYS A 2 9.14 -13.53 -14.60
C LYS A 2 9.36 -13.45 -13.10
N PHE A 3 8.71 -14.34 -12.34
CA PHE A 3 8.91 -14.47 -10.90
C PHE A 3 10.11 -15.35 -10.58
N VAL A 4 10.89 -14.96 -9.58
CA VAL A 4 12.14 -15.63 -9.20
C VAL A 4 12.10 -16.21 -7.78
N THR A 5 11.21 -15.71 -6.93
CA THR A 5 11.02 -16.19 -5.56
C THR A 5 9.61 -15.85 -5.07
N GLU A 6 9.25 -16.32 -3.89
CA GLU A 6 8.00 -15.99 -3.21
C GLU A 6 8.29 -15.58 -1.76
N ILE A 7 7.45 -14.69 -1.22
CA ILE A 7 7.44 -14.33 0.21
C ILE A 7 6.18 -14.91 0.83
N LYS A 8 6.34 -15.65 1.94
CA LYS A 8 5.20 -16.09 2.75
C LYS A 8 4.67 -14.91 3.56
N ASP A 9 3.42 -14.55 3.32
CA ASP A 9 2.68 -13.52 4.02
C ASP A 9 1.47 -14.13 4.76
N PRO A 10 1.22 -13.78 6.04
CA PRO A 10 0.13 -14.36 6.82
C PRO A 10 -1.26 -13.92 6.36
N VAL A 11 -1.38 -12.79 5.67
CA VAL A 11 -2.63 -12.22 5.17
C VAL A 11 -2.93 -12.72 3.75
N HIS A 12 -1.93 -12.69 2.86
CA HIS A 12 -2.11 -12.94 1.42
C HIS A 12 -1.60 -14.30 0.95
N GLY A 13 -0.99 -15.11 1.82
CA GLY A 13 -0.49 -16.43 1.46
C GLY A 13 0.93 -16.40 0.89
N TYR A 14 1.13 -16.79 -0.36
CA TYR A 14 2.43 -16.71 -1.02
C TYR A 14 2.40 -15.59 -2.05
N ILE A 15 3.27 -14.60 -1.87
CA ILE A 15 3.37 -13.43 -2.76
C ILE A 15 4.55 -13.66 -3.70
N PRO A 16 4.31 -13.82 -5.01
CA PRO A 16 5.39 -13.99 -5.98
C PRO A 16 6.13 -12.66 -6.20
N ILE A 17 7.45 -12.75 -6.35
CA ILE A 17 8.38 -11.62 -6.46
C ILE A 17 9.17 -11.73 -7.75
N SER A 18 9.17 -10.67 -8.57
CA SER A 18 9.96 -10.59 -9.80
C SER A 18 11.43 -10.27 -9.50
N ASP A 19 12.31 -10.46 -10.49
CA ASP A 19 13.74 -10.15 -10.33
C ASP A 19 13.95 -8.65 -10.01
N CYS A 20 13.21 -7.77 -10.69
CA CYS A 20 13.19 -6.33 -10.44
C CYS A 20 12.70 -6.00 -9.02
N GLU A 21 11.61 -6.63 -8.58
CA GLU A 21 11.06 -6.41 -7.23
C GLU A 21 12.04 -6.86 -6.15
N ARG A 22 12.71 -8.01 -6.33
CA ARG A 22 13.72 -8.49 -5.37
C ARG A 22 14.84 -7.47 -5.20
N ASP A 23 15.40 -6.99 -6.31
CA ASP A 23 16.52 -6.04 -6.28
C ASP A 23 16.13 -4.72 -5.58
N ILE A 24 14.88 -4.28 -5.71
CA ILE A 24 14.36 -3.09 -5.03
C ILE A 24 14.05 -3.36 -3.56
N ILE A 25 13.47 -4.53 -3.25
CA ILE A 25 13.20 -4.98 -1.87
C ILE A 25 14.50 -5.01 -1.06
N ASP A 26 15.61 -5.44 -1.66
CA ASP A 26 16.91 -5.58 -0.99
C ASP A 26 17.66 -4.26 -0.79
N THR A 27 17.12 -3.13 -1.26
CA THR A 27 17.70 -1.81 -1.00
C THR A 27 17.52 -1.37 0.46
N LEU A 28 18.45 -0.59 0.98
CA LEU A 28 18.42 -0.05 2.34
C LEU A 28 17.14 0.74 2.64
N PRO A 29 16.62 1.62 1.76
CA PRO A 29 15.42 2.38 2.09
C PRO A 29 14.18 1.50 2.25
N VAL A 30 14.06 0.40 1.51
CA VAL A 30 12.96 -0.57 1.66
C VAL A 30 13.18 -1.46 2.88
N GLN A 31 14.39 -2.00 3.07
CA GLN A 31 14.72 -2.81 4.26
C GLN A 31 14.54 -2.04 5.56
N ARG A 32 14.74 -0.71 5.56
CA ARG A 32 14.47 0.18 6.71
C ARG A 32 13.04 0.03 7.23
N LEU A 33 12.07 -0.22 6.34
CA LEU A 33 10.65 -0.34 6.72
C LEU A 33 10.38 -1.50 7.68
N ARG A 34 11.30 -2.48 7.79
CA ARG A 34 11.20 -3.57 8.80
C ARG A 34 11.27 -3.06 10.23
N PHE A 35 11.92 -1.91 10.42
CA PHE A 35 12.14 -1.30 11.73
C PHE A 35 11.12 -0.18 12.04
N ILE A 36 10.14 0.02 11.16
CA ILE A 36 9.07 1.01 11.35
C ILE A 36 7.77 0.25 11.54
N LYS A 37 7.17 0.37 12.74
CA LYS A 37 5.87 -0.23 13.05
C LYS A 37 4.77 0.40 12.21
N GLN A 38 3.85 -0.42 11.69
CA GLN A 38 2.67 0.05 10.99
C GLN A 38 1.83 0.95 11.91
N LEU A 39 1.48 0.41 13.08
CA LEU A 39 0.64 1.05 14.09
C LEU A 39 1.45 1.41 15.33
N ALA A 40 2.38 2.37 15.20
CA ALA A 40 3.23 2.78 16.32
C ALA A 40 2.39 3.27 17.53
N GLY A 41 2.65 2.71 18.70
CA GLY A 41 1.89 2.96 19.93
C GLY A 41 0.71 2.00 20.13
N ALA A 42 0.20 1.37 19.07
CA ALA A 42 -0.90 0.43 19.19
C ALA A 42 -0.48 -0.87 19.88
N GLU A 43 0.80 -1.26 19.80
CA GLU A 43 1.36 -2.44 20.45
C GLU A 43 1.18 -2.43 21.98
N TYR A 44 1.07 -1.25 22.60
CA TYR A 44 0.83 -1.12 24.04
C TYR A 44 -0.61 -1.42 24.45
N THR A 45 -1.55 -1.38 23.50
CA THR A 45 -2.95 -1.78 23.71
C THR A 45 -3.24 -3.15 23.11
N TYR A 46 -2.66 -3.42 21.95
CA TYR A 46 -2.81 -4.64 21.16
C TYR A 46 -1.44 -5.30 21.01
N PRO A 47 -1.02 -6.18 21.92
CA PRO A 47 0.33 -6.76 21.92
C PRO A 47 0.73 -7.49 20.62
N GLY A 48 -0.27 -7.92 19.83
CA GLY A 48 -0.03 -8.53 18.52
C GLY A 48 0.24 -7.54 17.38
N ALA A 49 0.01 -6.24 17.56
CA ALA A 49 0.21 -5.18 16.57
C ALA A 49 1.69 -4.83 16.34
N ASP A 50 2.53 -5.85 16.22
CA ASP A 50 3.98 -5.75 16.10
C ASP A 50 4.47 -5.70 14.64
N HIS A 51 3.54 -5.74 13.67
CA HIS A 51 3.85 -5.75 12.25
C HIS A 51 4.47 -4.44 11.76
N SER A 52 5.29 -4.57 10.73
CA SER A 52 6.10 -3.47 10.18
C SER A 52 5.51 -2.93 8.88
N ARG A 53 5.89 -1.71 8.51
CA ARG A 53 5.57 -1.14 7.19
C ARG A 53 6.11 -2.00 6.05
N PHE A 54 7.21 -2.72 6.26
CA PHE A 54 7.76 -3.61 5.23
C PHE A 54 6.75 -4.68 4.78
N CYS A 55 6.14 -5.42 5.71
CA CYS A 55 5.19 -6.46 5.31
C CYS A 55 3.91 -5.86 4.70
N HIS A 56 3.50 -4.68 5.17
CA HIS A 56 2.41 -3.92 4.55
C HIS A 56 2.75 -3.53 3.10
N SER A 57 3.90 -2.91 2.85
CA SER A 57 4.33 -2.53 1.49
C SER A 57 4.40 -3.71 0.52
N VAL A 58 4.88 -4.88 0.98
CA VAL A 58 4.88 -6.12 0.17
C VAL A 58 3.45 -6.59 -0.13
N GLY A 59 2.53 -6.47 0.82
CA GLY A 59 1.11 -6.77 0.60
C GLY A 59 0.41 -5.80 -0.35
N VAL A 60 0.69 -4.50 -0.23
CA VAL A 60 0.18 -3.46 -1.15
C VAL A 60 0.70 -3.68 -2.56
N MET A 61 1.99 -4.00 -2.74
CA MET A 61 2.54 -4.42 -4.03
C MET A 61 1.75 -5.58 -4.64
N HIS A 62 1.46 -6.61 -3.84
CA HIS A 62 0.68 -7.77 -4.30
C HIS A 62 -0.71 -7.37 -4.79
N LEU A 63 -1.46 -6.63 -3.96
CA LEU A 63 -2.83 -6.20 -4.30
C LEU A 63 -2.86 -5.21 -5.47
N ALA A 64 -1.90 -4.29 -5.56
CA ALA A 64 -1.75 -3.39 -6.70
C ALA A 64 -1.52 -4.17 -8.00
N GLY A 65 -0.74 -5.25 -7.94
CA GLY A 65 -0.60 -6.19 -9.05
C GLY A 65 -1.91 -6.86 -9.45
N LYS A 66 -2.76 -7.24 -8.48
CA LYS A 66 -4.08 -7.82 -8.75
C LYS A 66 -5.06 -6.82 -9.37
N PHE A 67 -5.03 -5.57 -8.93
CA PHE A 67 -5.74 -4.49 -9.62
C PHE A 67 -5.23 -4.32 -11.07
N ALA A 68 -3.91 -4.33 -11.27
CA ALA A 68 -3.34 -4.19 -12.59
C ALA A 68 -3.71 -5.35 -13.53
N GLU A 69 -3.60 -6.60 -13.07
CA GLU A 69 -4.05 -7.79 -13.81
C GLU A 69 -5.52 -7.66 -14.22
N ARG A 70 -6.37 -7.15 -13.31
CA ARG A 70 -7.78 -6.89 -13.61
C ARG A 70 -7.96 -5.82 -14.69
N LEU A 71 -7.30 -4.68 -14.57
CA LEU A 71 -7.39 -3.59 -15.54
C LEU A 71 -6.84 -4.01 -16.92
N TYR A 72 -5.75 -4.78 -16.93
CA TYR A 72 -5.21 -5.38 -18.16
C TYR A 72 -6.22 -6.32 -18.83
N SER A 73 -6.90 -7.18 -18.04
CA SER A 73 -7.95 -8.07 -18.57
C SER A 73 -9.15 -7.34 -19.20
N LEU A 74 -9.34 -6.06 -18.84
CA LEU A 74 -10.37 -5.20 -19.39
C LEU A 74 -9.89 -4.39 -20.61
N GLY A 75 -8.60 -4.43 -20.93
CA GLY A 75 -7.99 -3.61 -21.98
C GLY A 75 -7.78 -2.14 -21.57
N GLU A 76 -7.80 -1.84 -20.27
CA GLU A 76 -7.67 -0.46 -19.76
C GLU A 76 -6.20 -0.02 -19.67
N ILE A 77 -5.28 -0.97 -19.46
CA ILE A 77 -3.84 -0.73 -19.34
C ILE A 77 -3.06 -1.78 -20.14
N GLU A 78 -1.83 -1.45 -20.51
CA GLU A 78 -0.88 -2.39 -21.12
C GLU A 78 -0.24 -3.32 -20.08
N GLU A 79 0.33 -4.46 -20.52
CA GLU A 79 0.93 -5.45 -19.62
C GLU A 79 2.06 -4.86 -18.76
N ASP A 80 2.85 -3.94 -19.31
CA ASP A 80 3.98 -3.30 -18.61
C ASP A 80 3.54 -2.50 -17.37
N PHE A 81 2.27 -2.04 -17.34
CA PHE A 81 1.73 -1.35 -16.17
C PHE A 81 1.57 -2.26 -14.96
N ILE A 82 1.52 -3.59 -15.14
CA ILE A 82 1.42 -4.55 -14.02
C ILE A 82 2.66 -4.43 -13.14
N GLN A 83 3.86 -4.51 -13.73
CA GLN A 83 5.11 -4.35 -12.98
C GLN A 83 5.21 -2.93 -12.41
N MET A 84 4.79 -1.90 -13.16
CA MET A 84 4.84 -0.51 -12.71
C MET A 84 3.96 -0.25 -11.47
N LEU A 85 2.72 -0.76 -11.45
CA LEU A 85 1.81 -0.61 -10.31
C LEU A 85 2.26 -1.42 -9.10
N ARG A 86 2.85 -2.60 -9.30
CA ARG A 86 3.47 -3.38 -8.22
C ARG A 86 4.62 -2.60 -7.58
N LEU A 87 5.53 -2.04 -8.38
CA LEU A 87 6.63 -1.20 -7.87
C LEU A 87 6.13 0.05 -7.15
N ALA A 88 5.10 0.71 -7.67
CA ALA A 88 4.48 1.84 -6.99
C ALA A 88 3.86 1.44 -5.65
N GLY A 89 3.15 0.31 -5.58
CA GLY A 89 2.60 -0.24 -4.34
C GLY A 89 3.68 -0.65 -3.33
N LEU A 90 4.80 -1.20 -3.79
CA LEU A 90 5.95 -1.53 -2.92
C LEU A 90 6.57 -0.28 -2.29
N LEU A 91 6.60 0.83 -3.03
CA LEU A 91 7.32 2.04 -2.65
C LEU A 91 6.46 3.13 -2.03
N HIS A 92 5.12 2.96 -1.99
CA HIS A 92 4.19 3.99 -1.51
C HIS A 92 4.54 4.52 -0.11
N ASP A 93 5.04 3.62 0.73
CA ASP A 93 5.30 3.86 2.15
C ASP A 93 6.78 4.14 2.49
N VAL A 94 7.67 4.15 1.49
CA VAL A 94 9.13 4.28 1.69
C VAL A 94 9.52 5.62 2.32
N GLY A 95 8.61 6.60 2.31
CA GLY A 95 8.78 7.92 2.90
C GLY A 95 8.49 8.01 4.41
N HIS A 96 7.90 6.98 5.02
CA HIS A 96 7.57 7.04 6.44
C HIS A 96 8.80 7.10 7.35
N GLY A 97 8.72 7.98 8.35
CA GLY A 97 9.71 8.12 9.42
C GLY A 97 9.43 7.22 10.62
N PRO A 98 10.26 7.31 11.69
CA PRO A 98 9.99 6.60 12.94
C PRO A 98 8.65 7.05 13.53
N PHE A 99 7.95 6.17 14.26
CA PHE A 99 6.62 6.46 14.82
C PHE A 99 5.55 6.85 13.78
N SER A 100 5.74 6.52 12.50
CA SER A 100 4.69 6.61 11.48
C SER A 100 4.06 8.02 11.40
N HIS A 101 2.77 8.15 11.67
CA HIS A 101 2.04 9.42 11.53
C HIS A 101 2.43 10.48 12.59
N ASN A 102 2.93 10.08 13.76
CA ASN A 102 3.34 11.04 14.78
C ASN A 102 4.54 11.90 14.31
N TYR A 103 5.47 11.27 13.58
CA TYR A 103 6.59 12.01 12.98
C TYR A 103 6.14 12.90 11.82
N GLU A 104 5.10 12.49 11.10
CA GLU A 104 4.54 13.28 10.01
C GLU A 104 3.96 14.61 10.50
N GLU A 105 3.25 14.63 11.64
CA GLU A 105 2.75 15.88 12.24
C GLU A 105 3.90 16.86 12.52
N LEU A 106 4.96 16.39 13.19
CA LEU A 106 6.15 17.20 13.47
C LEU A 106 6.86 17.66 12.19
N LEU A 107 7.00 16.77 11.20
CA LEU A 107 7.63 17.06 9.93
C LEU A 107 6.86 18.15 9.16
N TYR A 108 5.53 18.06 9.15
CA TYR A 108 4.67 19.03 8.50
C TYR A 108 4.72 20.38 9.21
N GLU A 109 4.68 20.40 10.55
CA GLU A 109 4.82 21.64 11.32
C GLU A 109 6.15 22.34 11.06
N LYS A 110 7.26 21.60 11.10
CA LYS A 110 8.61 22.18 11.04
C LYS A 110 9.10 22.44 9.62
N ARG A 111 8.65 21.65 8.64
CA ARG A 111 9.20 21.67 7.26
C ARG A 111 8.15 21.73 6.15
N LYS A 112 6.85 21.62 6.46
CA LYS A 112 5.76 21.56 5.47
C LYS A 112 5.94 20.43 4.46
N LEU A 113 6.43 19.29 4.93
CA LEU A 113 6.60 18.07 4.14
C LEU A 113 5.72 16.97 4.69
N THR A 114 5.18 16.13 3.80
CA THR A 114 4.48 14.89 4.17
C THR A 114 5.39 13.67 3.99
N HIS A 115 4.94 12.51 4.46
CA HIS A 115 5.65 11.25 4.18
C HIS A 115 5.72 10.96 2.67
N GLU A 116 4.69 11.33 1.90
CA GLU A 116 4.67 11.19 0.43
C GLU A 116 5.77 12.04 -0.24
N ASP A 117 5.99 13.27 0.22
CA ASP A 117 7.05 14.14 -0.32
C ASP A 117 8.44 13.57 -0.04
N ILE A 118 8.62 12.95 1.14
CA ILE A 118 9.84 12.21 1.46
C ILE A 118 9.95 10.97 0.57
N GLY A 119 8.87 10.20 0.42
CA GLY A 119 8.81 8.99 -0.39
C GLY A 119 9.26 9.27 -1.82
N GLN A 120 8.72 10.32 -2.44
CA GLN A 120 9.15 10.76 -3.77
C GLN A 120 10.66 11.05 -3.85
N ARG A 121 11.21 11.73 -2.84
CA ARG A 121 12.64 12.04 -2.78
C ARG A 121 13.49 10.79 -2.59
N VAL A 122 13.06 9.86 -1.74
CA VAL A 122 13.76 8.60 -1.50
C VAL A 122 13.80 7.77 -2.76
N VAL A 123 12.66 7.59 -3.44
CA VAL A 123 12.60 6.84 -4.72
C VAL A 123 13.47 7.50 -5.78
N ALA A 124 13.49 8.83 -5.86
CA ALA A 124 14.20 9.54 -6.93
C ALA A 124 15.69 9.84 -6.66
N LYS A 125 16.17 9.69 -5.41
CA LYS A 125 17.53 10.13 -5.01
C LYS A 125 18.32 9.10 -4.18
N SER A 126 17.83 7.87 -4.05
CA SER A 126 18.55 6.78 -3.41
C SER A 126 18.93 5.71 -4.43
N GLU A 127 19.58 4.64 -3.98
CA GLU A 127 19.88 3.46 -4.80
C GLU A 127 18.64 2.84 -5.47
N ILE A 128 17.43 3.11 -4.96
CA ILE A 128 16.18 2.71 -5.63
C ILE A 128 16.10 3.31 -7.04
N ALA A 129 16.55 4.55 -7.24
CA ALA A 129 16.51 5.20 -8.55
C ALA A 129 17.40 4.47 -9.56
N ASP A 130 18.59 4.05 -9.12
CA ASP A 130 19.55 3.31 -9.94
C ASP A 130 18.97 1.95 -10.30
N LYS A 131 18.45 1.20 -9.30
CA LYS A 131 17.81 -0.11 -9.53
C LYS A 131 16.59 -0.03 -10.45
N LEU A 132 15.73 0.97 -10.28
CA LEU A 132 14.61 1.19 -11.18
C LEU A 132 15.08 1.42 -12.62
N SER A 133 16.12 2.26 -12.79
CA SER A 133 16.67 2.58 -14.11
C SER A 133 17.34 1.37 -14.77
N ASP A 134 18.08 0.56 -14.00
CA ASP A 134 18.71 -0.69 -14.46
C ASP A 134 17.67 -1.67 -15.05
N HIS A 135 16.46 -1.68 -14.47
CA HIS A 135 15.32 -2.49 -14.92
C HIS A 135 14.41 -1.78 -15.94
N GLY A 136 14.81 -0.60 -16.44
CA GLY A 136 14.10 0.13 -17.49
C GLY A 136 12.92 1.01 -17.03
N PHE A 137 12.73 1.18 -15.72
CA PHE A 137 11.68 2.05 -15.17
C PHE A 137 12.18 3.46 -14.92
N ASN A 138 11.33 4.45 -15.18
CA ASN A 138 11.64 5.84 -14.86
C ASN A 138 11.41 6.11 -13.36
N PRO A 139 12.45 6.46 -12.56
CA PRO A 139 12.29 6.66 -11.12
C PRO A 139 11.30 7.78 -10.78
N ARG A 140 11.23 8.83 -11.59
CA ARG A 140 10.31 9.95 -11.37
C ARG A 140 8.87 9.51 -11.58
N GLU A 141 8.61 8.70 -12.59
CA GLU A 141 7.28 8.18 -12.87
C GLU A 141 6.77 7.30 -11.73
N ILE A 142 7.59 6.33 -11.29
CA ILE A 142 7.30 5.46 -10.15
C ILE A 142 7.08 6.28 -8.88
N SER A 143 7.97 7.25 -8.61
CA SER A 143 7.87 8.08 -7.39
C SER A 143 6.54 8.84 -7.33
N THR A 144 6.05 9.38 -8.45
CA THR A 144 4.77 10.10 -8.48
C THR A 144 3.57 9.18 -8.42
N LEU A 145 3.66 7.98 -9.02
CA LEU A 145 2.59 6.98 -8.98
C LEU A 145 2.46 6.34 -7.60
N ALA A 146 3.57 6.09 -6.91
CA ALA A 146 3.62 5.54 -5.55
C ALA A 146 2.85 6.39 -4.53
N VAL A 147 2.60 7.67 -4.83
CA VAL A 147 1.80 8.57 -3.98
C VAL A 147 0.51 9.04 -4.68
N GLY A 148 0.12 8.39 -5.78
CA GLY A 148 -1.10 8.70 -6.53
C GLY A 148 -1.16 10.10 -7.15
N ARG A 149 -0.01 10.72 -7.43
CA ARG A 149 0.11 12.09 -7.98
C ARG A 149 0.68 12.14 -9.39
N ASN A 150 0.67 11.02 -10.11
CA ASN A 150 1.18 10.98 -11.47
C ASN A 150 0.19 11.61 -12.45
N LYS A 151 0.44 12.87 -12.82
CA LYS A 151 -0.41 13.66 -13.73
C LYS A 151 -0.37 13.21 -15.20
N LYS A 152 0.57 12.35 -15.57
CA LYS A 152 0.69 11.83 -16.94
C LYS A 152 -0.16 10.58 -17.17
N LEU A 153 -0.56 9.92 -16.09
CA LEU A 153 -1.35 8.70 -16.13
C LEU A 153 -2.83 9.00 -15.87
N PRO A 154 -3.75 8.17 -16.39
CA PRO A 154 -5.17 8.29 -16.08
C PRO A 154 -5.45 8.25 -14.58
N THR A 155 -6.50 8.93 -14.14
CA THR A 155 -6.88 9.03 -12.72
C THR A 155 -7.07 7.66 -12.09
N TYR A 156 -7.73 6.72 -12.77
CA TYR A 156 -7.95 5.36 -12.27
C TYR A 156 -6.65 4.60 -11.96
N VAL A 157 -5.54 4.89 -12.64
CA VAL A 157 -4.23 4.25 -12.36
C VAL A 157 -3.69 4.75 -11.02
N ASN A 158 -3.78 6.05 -10.75
CA ASN A 158 -3.41 6.61 -9.45
C ASN A 158 -4.31 6.06 -8.33
N GLN A 159 -5.60 5.86 -8.62
CA GLN A 159 -6.58 5.34 -7.64
C GLN A 159 -6.34 3.89 -7.23
N VAL A 160 -5.53 3.11 -7.94
CA VAL A 160 -5.11 1.77 -7.50
C VAL A 160 -4.24 1.87 -6.23
N ILE A 161 -3.45 2.94 -6.11
CA ILE A 161 -2.56 3.19 -4.98
C ILE A 161 -3.21 4.15 -3.97
N ALA A 162 -3.82 5.23 -4.47
CA ALA A 162 -4.43 6.28 -3.67
C ALA A 162 -5.85 6.62 -4.20
N GLY A 163 -6.81 5.80 -3.80
CA GLY A 163 -8.22 5.90 -4.12
C GLY A 163 -9.12 5.67 -2.89
N ILE A 164 -10.39 5.41 -3.15
CA ILE A 164 -11.38 5.16 -2.10
C ILE A 164 -11.30 3.72 -1.58
N PHE A 165 -11.04 2.76 -2.48
CA PHE A 165 -10.88 1.33 -2.22
C PHE A 165 -9.59 0.81 -2.85
N ASP A 166 -8.47 1.47 -2.54
CA ASP A 166 -7.15 1.15 -3.10
C ASP A 166 -6.46 -0.05 -2.44
N ALA A 167 -5.34 -0.46 -3.04
CA ALA A 167 -4.51 -1.56 -2.55
C ALA A 167 -3.96 -1.31 -1.13
N ASP A 168 -3.62 -0.05 -0.81
CA ASP A 168 -3.16 0.38 0.51
C ASP A 168 -4.23 0.09 1.59
N LYS A 169 -5.44 0.63 1.41
CA LYS A 169 -6.54 0.49 2.37
C LYS A 169 -7.00 -0.94 2.54
N ILE A 170 -7.02 -1.70 1.45
CA ILE A 170 -7.40 -3.10 1.52
C ILE A 170 -6.34 -3.89 2.29
N ASP A 171 -5.03 -3.66 2.06
CA ASP A 171 -3.99 -4.37 2.80
C ASP A 171 -4.02 -4.02 4.29
N TYR A 172 -3.97 -2.72 4.65
CA TYR A 172 -3.87 -2.37 6.07
C TYR A 172 -5.11 -2.83 6.83
N LEU A 173 -6.32 -2.77 6.26
CA LEU A 173 -7.51 -3.24 6.97
C LEU A 173 -7.45 -4.73 7.30
N LEU A 174 -7.03 -5.54 6.33
CA LEU A 174 -6.87 -6.98 6.54
C LEU A 174 -5.73 -7.29 7.51
N ARG A 175 -4.59 -6.62 7.33
CA ARG A 175 -3.37 -6.85 8.11
C ARG A 175 -3.51 -6.36 9.53
N ASP A 176 -3.98 -5.15 9.74
CA ASP A 176 -4.18 -4.57 11.05
C ASP A 176 -5.21 -5.39 11.83
N SER A 177 -6.30 -5.83 11.18
CA SER A 177 -7.27 -6.76 11.76
C SER A 177 -6.62 -8.07 12.20
N TYR A 178 -5.78 -8.67 11.36
CA TYR A 178 -5.08 -9.91 11.67
C TYR A 178 -4.14 -9.78 12.88
N PHE A 179 -3.30 -8.75 12.91
CA PHE A 179 -2.29 -8.59 13.96
C PHE A 179 -2.87 -8.03 15.27
N THR A 180 -3.90 -7.18 15.22
CA THR A 180 -4.55 -6.68 16.44
C THR A 180 -5.51 -7.70 17.06
N GLY A 181 -5.97 -8.69 16.29
CA GLY A 181 -7.02 -9.63 16.70
C GLY A 181 -8.43 -9.03 16.63
N VAL A 182 -8.59 -7.84 16.05
CA VAL A 182 -9.91 -7.20 15.84
C VAL A 182 -10.51 -7.71 14.54
N GLU A 183 -11.51 -8.57 14.61
CA GLU A 183 -12.07 -9.34 13.49
C GLU A 183 -12.80 -8.54 12.39
N TYR A 184 -13.01 -7.22 12.56
CA TYR A 184 -13.79 -6.42 11.61
C TYR A 184 -13.18 -6.36 10.20
N GLY A 185 -11.85 -6.22 10.09
CA GLY A 185 -11.16 -6.15 8.80
C GLY A 185 -11.06 -7.49 8.07
N ARG A 186 -10.96 -8.61 8.80
CA ARG A 186 -10.75 -9.96 8.26
C ARG A 186 -11.87 -10.43 7.32
N GLN A 187 -13.05 -9.83 7.41
CA GLN A 187 -14.22 -10.17 6.61
C GLN A 187 -14.23 -9.49 5.22
N VAL A 188 -13.31 -8.55 4.97
CA VAL A 188 -13.20 -7.84 3.70
C VAL A 188 -12.72 -8.79 2.61
N ASP A 189 -13.58 -9.07 1.63
CA ASP A 189 -13.20 -9.85 0.45
C ASP A 189 -12.49 -8.97 -0.58
N ALA A 190 -11.18 -8.82 -0.39
CA ALA A 190 -10.29 -8.06 -1.28
C ALA A 190 -10.42 -8.49 -2.75
N TYR A 191 -10.39 -9.80 -3.00
CA TYR A 191 -10.41 -10.33 -4.36
C TYR A 191 -11.76 -10.11 -5.04
N ARG A 192 -12.88 -10.17 -4.30
CA ARG A 192 -14.20 -9.84 -4.85
C ARG A 192 -14.28 -8.36 -5.24
N ILE A 193 -13.73 -7.45 -4.43
CA ILE A 193 -13.67 -6.02 -4.76
C ILE A 193 -12.82 -5.80 -6.02
N ILE A 194 -11.60 -6.33 -6.03
CA ILE A 194 -10.65 -6.19 -7.15
C ILE A 194 -11.26 -6.77 -8.43
N ASN A 195 -11.73 -8.01 -8.42
CA ASN A 195 -12.29 -8.66 -9.62
C ASN A 195 -13.58 -8.00 -10.13
N SER A 196 -14.28 -7.24 -9.27
CA SER A 196 -15.47 -6.49 -9.64
C SER A 196 -15.18 -5.05 -10.04
N THR A 197 -13.91 -4.64 -10.00
CA THR A 197 -13.47 -3.32 -10.44
C THR A 197 -13.60 -3.18 -11.96
N VAL A 198 -13.99 -1.99 -12.39
CA VAL A 198 -14.13 -1.52 -13.77
C VAL A 198 -13.70 -0.05 -13.84
N VAL A 199 -13.48 0.47 -15.05
CA VAL A 199 -13.26 1.89 -15.28
C VAL A 199 -14.55 2.50 -15.84
N VAL A 200 -14.95 3.64 -15.28
CA VAL A 200 -16.05 4.46 -15.80
C VAL A 200 -15.52 5.87 -15.98
N ASP A 201 -15.58 6.35 -17.22
CA ASP A 201 -14.94 7.58 -17.71
C ASP A 201 -13.42 7.58 -17.47
N THR A 202 -12.99 8.00 -16.29
CA THR A 202 -11.58 8.09 -15.89
C THR A 202 -11.33 7.60 -14.47
N HIS A 203 -12.34 7.02 -13.81
CA HIS A 203 -12.28 6.64 -12.40
C HIS A 203 -12.49 5.13 -12.23
N LEU A 204 -11.85 4.57 -11.20
CA LEU A 204 -12.17 3.24 -10.72
C LEU A 204 -13.58 3.24 -10.15
N ALA A 205 -14.36 2.26 -10.58
CA ALA A 205 -15.68 1.96 -10.08
C ALA A 205 -15.80 0.46 -9.82
N VAL A 206 -16.88 0.07 -9.12
CA VAL A 206 -17.16 -1.33 -8.81
C VAL A 206 -18.52 -1.69 -9.39
N LYS A 207 -18.61 -2.87 -10.01
CA LYS A 207 -19.89 -3.40 -10.51
C LYS A 207 -20.91 -3.47 -9.37
N GLN A 208 -22.15 -3.10 -9.64
CA GLN A 208 -23.24 -3.11 -8.66
C GLN A 208 -23.41 -4.48 -7.95
N ALA A 209 -23.12 -5.59 -8.64
CA ALA A 209 -23.16 -6.94 -8.06
C ALA A 209 -22.14 -7.20 -6.93
N ALA A 210 -21.19 -6.30 -6.70
CA ALA A 210 -20.23 -6.34 -5.58
C ALA A 210 -20.49 -5.25 -4.53
N LEU A 211 -21.66 -4.62 -4.56
CA LEU A 211 -22.10 -3.67 -3.54
C LEU A 211 -21.94 -4.21 -2.11
N PRO A 212 -22.35 -5.46 -1.78
CA PRO A 212 -22.17 -5.98 -0.41
C PRO A 212 -20.71 -6.03 0.04
N SER A 213 -19.78 -6.33 -0.87
CA SER A 213 -18.34 -6.39 -0.56
C SER A 213 -17.77 -4.99 -0.28
N ILE A 214 -18.22 -3.98 -1.03
CA ILE A 214 -17.82 -2.59 -0.81
C ILE A 214 -18.45 -2.03 0.47
N GLU A 215 -19.71 -2.34 0.76
CA GLU A 215 -20.33 -1.98 2.04
C GLU A 215 -19.60 -2.60 3.22
N SER A 216 -19.27 -3.89 3.14
CA SER A 216 -18.47 -4.59 4.14
C SER A 216 -17.10 -3.92 4.34
N PHE A 217 -16.42 -3.52 3.26
CA PHE A 217 -15.15 -2.77 3.33
C PHE A 217 -15.30 -1.45 4.11
N PHE A 218 -16.33 -0.66 3.83
CA PHE A 218 -16.53 0.61 4.55
C PHE A 218 -16.92 0.42 6.01
N ILE A 219 -17.77 -0.57 6.31
CA ILE A 219 -18.14 -0.93 7.69
C ILE A 219 -16.90 -1.40 8.45
N ALA A 220 -16.11 -2.31 7.88
CA ALA A 220 -14.87 -2.79 8.47
C ALA A 220 -13.90 -1.64 8.75
N ARG A 221 -13.74 -0.72 7.80
CA ARG A 221 -12.92 0.48 7.99
C ARG A 221 -13.43 1.33 9.15
N TYR A 222 -14.71 1.65 9.17
CA TYR A 222 -15.32 2.44 10.26
C TYR A 222 -15.08 1.81 11.63
N GLU A 223 -15.30 0.50 11.75
CA GLU A 223 -15.11 -0.21 13.03
C GLU A 223 -13.63 -0.32 13.42
N MET A 224 -12.71 -0.53 12.47
CA MET A 224 -11.26 -0.51 12.74
C MET A 224 -10.80 0.87 13.25
N PHE A 225 -11.32 1.96 12.69
CA PHE A 225 -11.05 3.31 13.18
C PHE A 225 -11.48 3.50 14.63
N LYS A 226 -12.67 3.01 15.00
CA LYS A 226 -13.17 3.13 16.37
C LYS A 226 -12.46 2.21 17.35
N ALA A 227 -12.25 0.96 16.96
CA ALA A 227 -11.73 -0.07 17.83
C ALA A 227 -10.22 0.07 18.02
N VAL A 228 -9.46 0.36 16.96
CA VAL A 228 -8.00 0.35 16.98
C VAL A 228 -7.43 1.76 16.91
N TYR A 229 -7.61 2.46 15.79
CA TYR A 229 -6.85 3.68 15.50
C TYR A 229 -7.19 4.84 16.45
N TYR A 230 -8.45 4.96 16.87
CA TYR A 230 -8.91 5.96 17.84
C TYR A 230 -9.11 5.40 19.25
N HIS A 231 -8.57 4.21 19.53
CA HIS A 231 -8.62 3.67 20.88
C HIS A 231 -7.89 4.61 21.84
N ARG A 232 -8.54 4.96 22.96
CA ARG A 232 -8.00 5.95 23.91
C ARG A 232 -6.57 5.65 24.36
N SER A 233 -6.26 4.38 24.64
CA SER A 233 -4.94 3.96 25.14
C SER A 233 -3.88 3.98 24.04
N VAL A 234 -4.26 3.77 22.77
CA VAL A 234 -3.37 3.91 21.62
C VAL A 234 -3.02 5.38 21.47
N ARG A 235 -4.04 6.25 21.42
CA ARG A 235 -3.85 7.71 21.34
C ARG A 235 -3.07 8.28 22.51
N SER A 236 -3.23 7.73 23.73
CA SER A 236 -2.44 8.16 24.89
C SER A 236 -0.96 7.76 24.80
N ALA A 237 -0.61 6.69 24.07
CA ALA A 237 0.78 6.30 23.87
C ALA A 237 1.50 7.16 22.82
N GLU A 238 0.75 7.93 22.03
CA GLU A 238 1.26 8.83 20.99
C GLU A 238 1.55 10.26 21.52
N ILE A 239 1.11 10.59 22.74
CA ILE A 239 1.27 11.90 23.41
C ILE A 239 2.41 11.83 24.44
#